data_AF-A0A970B4Y6-F1
#
_entry.id   AF-A0A970B4Y6-F1
#
_cell.length_a   1.000
_cell.length_b   1.000
_cell.length_c   1.000
_cell.angle_alpha   90.00
_cell.angle_beta   90.00
_cell.angle_gamma   90.00
#
_symmetry.space_group_name_H-M   'P 1'
#
loop_
_entity.id
_entity.type
_entity.pdbx_description
1 polymer ?
#
loop_
_entity_poly.entity_id
_entity_poly.type
_entity_poly.pdbx_seq_one_letter_code
_entity_poly.pdbx_strand_id
1 'polypeptide(L)'
;MNTQILPAYGSHDEFSARIERSESLLFNALLLPLRQDHGARAVIVSRTADGQHWLRVCEGADERWMRWTEQRRLRMQFGQSYAEALAQAWIARWEREGWKLEWSQQAATDELPVAA
;
A
#
# COMPACT_ATOMS: atom_id res chain seq x y z
N MET A 1 29.42 7.93 20.89
CA MET A 1 28.18 7.68 21.67
C MET A 1 27.08 8.39 20.90
N ASN A 2 25.95 7.82 20.47
CA ASN A 2 25.29 6.59 20.88
C ASN A 2 24.30 6.21 19.74
N THR A 3 24.45 4.98 19.23
CA THR A 3 23.43 4.03 18.70
C THR A 3 21.97 4.51 18.77
N GLN A 4 21.15 4.49 17.71
CA GLN A 4 20.81 3.32 16.87
C GLN A 4 20.39 3.74 15.45
N ILE A 5 21.19 3.35 14.47
CA ILE A 5 20.86 3.39 13.05
C ILE A 5 20.13 2.08 12.72
N LEU A 6 18.89 2.18 12.24
CA LEU A 6 18.18 1.04 11.65
C LEU A 6 18.91 0.62 10.36
N PRO A 7 19.18 -0.68 10.14
CA PRO A 7 19.81 -1.11 8.90
C PRO A 7 18.89 -0.80 7.70
N ALA A 8 19.52 -0.27 6.65
CA ALA A 8 18.89 0.33 5.48
C ALA A 8 18.05 -0.67 4.66
N TYR A 9 16.75 -0.43 4.63
CA TYR A 9 15.93 -0.57 3.44
C TYR A 9 15.34 0.82 3.20
N GLY A 10 15.49 1.36 1.98
CA GLY A 10 15.29 2.77 1.62
C GLY A 10 13.99 3.42 2.12
N SER A 11 13.97 4.77 2.13
CA SER A 11 12.79 5.54 2.52
C SER A 11 11.58 5.16 1.67
N HIS A 12 10.38 5.40 2.20
CA HIS A 12 9.13 5.36 1.44
C HIS A 12 9.28 6.03 0.06
N ASP A 13 10.12 7.08 -0.06
CA ASP A 13 10.42 7.76 -1.33
C ASP A 13 11.20 6.92 -2.34
N GLU A 14 12.18 6.11 -1.94
CA GLU A 14 12.91 5.24 -2.88
C GLU A 14 12.02 4.13 -3.45
N PHE A 15 11.09 3.64 -2.62
CA PHE A 15 10.14 2.62 -3.03
C PHE A 15 8.93 3.19 -3.80
N SER A 16 8.42 4.36 -3.41
CA SER A 16 7.48 5.15 -4.22
C SER A 16 8.10 5.40 -5.58
N ALA A 17 9.35 5.86 -5.64
CA ALA A 17 10.07 6.05 -6.89
C ALA A 17 10.27 4.74 -7.67
N ARG A 18 10.29 3.56 -7.04
CA ARG A 18 10.39 2.28 -7.75
C ARG A 18 9.04 1.80 -8.28
N ILE A 19 7.97 1.97 -7.51
CA ILE A 19 6.60 1.77 -7.98
C ILE A 19 6.37 2.72 -9.16
N GLU A 20 6.56 4.02 -8.99
CA GLU A 20 6.43 5.04 -10.04
C GLU A 20 7.27 4.74 -11.29
N ARG A 21 8.48 4.17 -11.14
CA ARG A 21 9.37 3.87 -12.28
C ARG A 21 9.02 2.60 -13.06
N SER A 22 8.29 1.64 -12.48
CA SER A 22 8.18 0.29 -13.08
C SER A 22 6.83 -0.42 -12.91
N GLU A 23 5.96 0.08 -12.03
CA GLU A 23 4.65 -0.49 -11.74
C GLU A 23 3.57 0.60 -11.84
N SER A 24 2.41 0.29 -12.41
CA SER A 24 1.26 1.17 -12.34
C SER A 24 0.65 1.09 -10.94
N LEU A 25 0.68 2.18 -10.19
CA LEU A 25 -0.05 2.28 -8.91
C LEU A 25 -1.56 2.23 -9.21
N LEU A 26 -2.29 1.35 -8.52
CA LEU A 26 -3.74 1.20 -8.68
C LEU A 26 -4.49 1.74 -7.45
N PHE A 27 -3.96 1.51 -6.26
CA PHE A 27 -4.55 1.96 -5.01
C PHE A 27 -3.47 2.20 -3.96
N ASN A 28 -3.64 3.24 -3.15
CA ASN A 28 -2.83 3.51 -1.95
C ASN A 28 -3.73 4.09 -0.86
N ALA A 29 -3.53 3.68 0.38
CA ALA A 29 -4.23 4.20 1.54
C ALA A 29 -3.28 4.33 2.74
N LEU A 30 -3.41 5.41 3.48
CA LEU A 30 -2.71 5.70 4.74
C LEU A 30 -3.72 5.78 5.88
N LEU A 31 -3.42 5.07 6.97
CA LEU A 31 -4.22 5.02 8.19
C LEU A 31 -3.37 5.45 9.38
N LEU A 32 -3.96 6.28 10.24
CA LEU A 32 -3.37 6.69 11.52
C LEU A 32 -4.21 6.14 12.69
N PRO A 33 -3.62 5.91 13.86
CA PRO A 33 -4.36 5.42 15.01
C PRO A 33 -5.31 6.50 15.57
N LEU A 34 -6.50 6.08 16.04
CA LEU A 34 -7.48 6.97 16.68
C LEU A 34 -7.05 7.42 18.08
N ARG A 35 -6.22 6.62 18.75
CA ARG A 35 -5.57 6.98 20.01
C ARG A 35 -4.27 7.70 19.70
N GLN A 36 -3.78 8.50 20.65
CA GLN A 36 -2.44 9.15 20.56
C GLN A 36 -1.29 8.13 20.69
N ASP A 37 -1.45 6.96 20.08
CA ASP A 37 -0.37 6.02 19.87
C ASP A 37 0.41 6.51 18.64
N HIS A 38 1.73 6.46 18.70
CA HIS A 38 2.55 6.78 17.53
C HIS A 38 2.41 5.63 16.52
N GLY A 39 2.06 5.95 15.27
CA GLY A 39 2.10 4.96 14.20
C GLY A 39 1.45 5.41 12.90
N ALA A 40 1.82 4.74 11.81
CA ALA A 40 1.11 4.80 10.54
C ALA A 40 1.00 3.40 9.95
N ARG A 41 -0.08 3.16 9.21
CA ARG A 41 -0.28 1.92 8.44
C ARG A 41 -0.67 2.28 7.02
N ALA A 42 -0.20 1.53 6.04
CA ALA A 42 -0.58 1.77 4.65
C ALA A 42 -0.78 0.47 3.88
N VAL A 43 -1.65 0.56 2.88
CA VAL A 43 -1.96 -0.52 1.95
C VAL A 43 -1.77 -0.01 0.53
N ILE A 44 -1.02 -0.76 -0.27
CA ILE A 44 -0.69 -0.39 -1.64
C ILE A 44 -1.06 -1.55 -2.57
N VAL A 45 -1.76 -1.22 -3.66
CA VAL A 45 -1.97 -2.11 -4.80
C VAL A 45 -1.31 -1.51 -6.03
N SER A 46 -0.49 -2.31 -6.71
CA SER A 46 0.15 -1.92 -7.97
C SER A 46 0.14 -3.07 -8.97
N ARG A 47 0.38 -2.74 -10.23
CA ARG A 47 0.42 -3.68 -11.35
C ARG A 47 1.74 -3.55 -12.10
N THR A 48 2.41 -4.67 -12.34
CA THR A 48 3.62 -4.72 -13.16
C THR A 48 3.28 -4.72 -14.67
N ALA A 49 4.28 -4.49 -15.52
CA ALA A 49 4.12 -4.52 -16.98
C ALA A 49 3.65 -5.89 -17.53
N ASP A 50 3.94 -7.00 -16.85
CA ASP A 50 3.46 -8.36 -17.16
C ASP A 50 2.05 -8.66 -16.61
N GLY A 51 1.33 -7.63 -16.14
CA GLY A 51 -0.07 -7.74 -15.69
C GLY A 51 -0.28 -8.35 -14.31
N GLN A 52 0.80 -8.57 -13.54
CA GLN A 52 0.71 -9.13 -12.20
C GLN A 52 0.35 -8.06 -11.19
N HIS A 53 -0.51 -8.40 -10.25
CA HIS A 53 -0.95 -7.48 -9.20
C HIS A 53 -0.17 -7.77 -7.92
N TRP A 54 0.24 -6.70 -7.25
CA TRP A 54 0.90 -6.75 -5.95
C TRP A 54 0.03 -6.07 -4.92
N LEU A 55 -0.16 -6.74 -3.79
CA LEU A 55 -0.68 -6.14 -2.57
C LEU A 55 0.47 -5.99 -1.58
N ARG A 56 0.61 -4.82 -1.00
CA ARG A 56 1.61 -4.54 0.03
C ARG A 56 0.98 -3.85 1.21
N VAL A 57 1.45 -4.21 2.38
CA VAL A 57 0.95 -3.74 3.67
C VAL A 57 2.16 -3.32 4.48
N CYS A 58 2.15 -2.10 4.96
CA CYS A 58 3.24 -1.55 5.77
C CYS A 58 2.72 -0.93 7.06
N GLU A 59 3.57 -0.95 8.08
CA GLU A 59 3.33 -0.30 9.37
C GLU A 59 4.60 0.45 9.78
N GLY A 60 4.46 1.56 10.48
CA GLY A 60 5.59 2.39 10.91
C GLY A 60 5.31 3.10 12.21
N ALA A 61 6.36 3.64 12.82
CA ALA A 61 6.23 4.56 13.96
C ALA A 61 5.57 5.89 13.54
N ASP A 62 5.74 6.26 12.27
CA ASP A 62 5.05 7.35 11.60
C ASP A 62 5.01 7.06 10.08
N GLU A 63 4.45 7.98 9.29
CA GLU A 63 4.37 7.89 7.83
C GLU A 63 5.73 7.90 7.12
N ARG A 64 6.79 8.37 7.78
CA ARG A 64 8.15 8.47 7.23
C ARG A 64 8.97 7.21 7.48
N TRP A 65 8.63 6.45 8.53
CA TRP A 65 9.36 5.28 9.00
C TRP A 65 8.49 4.01 8.96
N MET A 66 8.06 3.62 7.76
CA MET A 66 7.24 2.43 7.53
C MET A 66 8.06 1.21 7.10
N ARG A 67 7.67 0.02 7.59
CA ARG A 67 8.24 -1.29 7.26
C ARG A 67 7.17 -2.22 6.68
N TRP A 68 7.55 -3.12 5.78
CA TRP A 68 6.63 -4.12 5.24
C TRP A 68 6.26 -5.17 6.29
N THR A 69 4.96 -5.38 6.45
CA THR A 69 4.42 -6.48 7.26
C THR A 69 3.89 -7.61 6.39
N GLU A 70 3.41 -7.30 5.18
CA GLU A 70 2.95 -8.29 4.21
C GLU A 70 3.24 -7.81 2.78
N GLN A 71 3.68 -8.73 1.92
CA GLN A 71 3.87 -8.48 0.50
C GLN A 71 3.42 -9.71 -0.30
N ARG A 72 2.30 -9.58 -1.01
CA ARG A 72 1.66 -10.68 -1.72
C ARG A 72 1.58 -10.42 -3.22
N ARG A 73 2.07 -11.37 -4.02
CA ARG A 73 1.88 -11.39 -5.48
C ARG A 73 0.61 -12.16 -5.82
N LEU A 74 -0.24 -11.59 -6.66
CA LEU A 74 -1.47 -12.19 -7.14
C LEU A 74 -1.35 -12.54 -8.61
N ARG A 75 -1.74 -13.78 -8.96
CA ARG A 75 -1.77 -14.26 -10.34
C ARG A 75 -2.89 -13.57 -11.12
N MET A 76 -2.68 -13.38 -12.41
CA MET A 76 -3.63 -12.75 -13.34
C MET A 76 -5.06 -13.30 -13.28
N GLN A 77 -5.25 -14.58 -12.94
CA GLN A 77 -6.59 -15.19 -12.84
C GLN A 77 -7.49 -14.56 -11.76
N PHE A 78 -6.91 -13.91 -10.75
CA PHE A 78 -7.66 -13.17 -9.72
C PHE A 78 -7.65 -11.65 -9.97
N GLY A 79 -6.69 -11.18 -10.77
CA GLY A 79 -6.66 -9.84 -11.36
C GLY A 79 -6.65 -8.69 -10.34
N GLN A 80 -7.41 -7.66 -10.68
CA GLN A 80 -7.51 -6.39 -9.96
C GLN A 80 -8.54 -6.45 -8.83
N SER A 81 -9.76 -6.92 -9.10
CA SER A 81 -10.87 -6.92 -8.13
C SER A 81 -10.53 -7.72 -6.87
N TYR A 82 -9.76 -8.80 -7.00
CA TYR A 82 -9.30 -9.55 -5.84
C TYR A 82 -8.23 -8.79 -5.04
N ALA A 83 -7.33 -8.07 -5.72
CA ALA A 83 -6.32 -7.25 -5.06
C ALA A 83 -6.97 -6.10 -4.28
N GLU A 84 -7.96 -5.44 -4.88
CA GLU A 84 -8.76 -4.39 -4.23
C GLU A 84 -9.55 -4.93 -3.04
N ALA A 85 -10.23 -6.08 -3.19
CA ALA A 85 -10.98 -6.69 -2.09
C ALA A 85 -10.07 -7.05 -0.90
N LEU A 86 -8.85 -7.55 -1.16
CA LEU A 86 -7.88 -7.80 -0.10
C LEU A 86 -7.38 -6.51 0.55
N ALA A 87 -7.16 -5.45 -0.22
CA ALA A 87 -6.78 -4.14 0.33
C ALA A 87 -7.87 -3.58 1.25
N GLN A 88 -9.13 -3.64 0.82
CA GLN A 88 -10.28 -3.23 1.63
C GLN A 88 -10.44 -4.11 2.88
N ALA A 89 -10.19 -5.42 2.78
CA ALA A 89 -10.21 -6.30 3.94
C ALA A 89 -9.15 -5.94 5.00
N TRP A 90 -7.96 -5.49 4.57
CA TRP A 90 -6.94 -4.96 5.48
C TRP A 90 -7.37 -3.66 6.16
N ILE A 91 -7.92 -2.72 5.39
CA ILE A 91 -8.44 -1.44 5.92
C ILE A 91 -9.53 -1.71 6.96
N ALA A 92 -10.55 -2.48 6.61
CA ALA A 92 -11.66 -2.82 7.50
C ALA A 92 -11.22 -3.60 8.74
N ARG A 93 -10.14 -4.37 8.66
CA ARG A 93 -9.53 -5.00 9.84
C ARG A 93 -8.92 -3.95 10.75
N TRP A 94 -8.13 -3.02 10.22
CA TRP A 94 -7.46 -2.00 11.01
C TRP A 94 -8.42 -0.96 11.59
N GLU A 95 -9.48 -0.61 10.87
CA GLU A 95 -10.53 0.26 11.40
C GLU A 95 -11.17 -0.34 12.66
N ARG A 96 -11.41 -1.65 12.66
CA ARG A 96 -11.88 -2.37 13.87
C ARG A 96 -10.86 -2.42 15.00
N GLU A 97 -9.57 -2.30 14.68
CA GLU A 97 -8.47 -2.21 15.64
C GLU A 97 -8.23 -0.78 16.14
N GLY A 98 -9.03 0.20 15.72
CA GLY A 98 -8.93 1.59 16.17
C GLY A 98 -8.02 2.46 15.31
N TRP A 99 -7.82 2.10 14.04
CA TRP A 99 -7.15 2.95 13.05
C TRP A 99 -8.18 3.70 12.20
N LYS A 100 -7.80 4.83 11.65
CA LYS A 100 -8.66 5.66 10.81
C LYS A 100 -7.99 5.91 9.48
N LEU A 101 -8.74 5.75 8.40
CA LEU A 101 -8.31 6.17 7.07
C LEU A 101 -8.17 7.69 7.05
N GLU A 102 -6.95 8.17 6.87
CA GLU A 102 -6.65 9.60 6.76
C GLU A 102 -6.54 10.05 5.31
N TRP A 103 -5.99 9.19 4.46
CA TRP A 103 -5.81 9.49 3.05
C TRP A 103 -5.90 8.23 2.19
N SER A 104 -6.46 8.37 0.99
CA SER A 104 -6.40 7.34 -0.04
C SER A 104 -6.33 7.94 -1.43
N GLN A 105 -5.73 7.19 -2.34
CA GLN A 105 -5.70 7.47 -3.76
C GLN A 105 -5.99 6.18 -4.51
N GLN A 106 -6.96 6.26 -5.42
CA GLN A 106 -7.22 5.22 -6.40
C GLN A 106 -6.83 5.79 -7.76
N ALA A 107 -6.09 5.03 -8.56
CA ALA A 107 -5.88 5.40 -9.95
C ALA A 107 -7.24 5.46 -10.63
N ALA A 108 -7.47 6.49 -11.45
CA ALA A 108 -8.61 6.47 -12.35
C ALA A 108 -8.49 5.19 -13.17
N THR A 109 -9.48 4.31 -13.06
CA THR A 109 -9.63 3.22 -14.01
C THR A 109 -9.67 3.89 -15.36
N ASP A 110 -8.66 3.69 -16.20
CA ASP A 110 -8.81 3.98 -17.63
C ASP A 110 -10.05 3.17 -18.02
N GLU A 111 -11.16 3.88 -18.22
CA GLU A 111 -12.33 3.29 -18.84
C GLU A 111 -11.79 2.66 -20.11
N LEU A 112 -11.80 1.31 -20.16
CA LEU A 112 -11.63 0.61 -21.41
C LEU A 112 -12.55 1.33 -22.40
N PRO A 113 -12.04 1.88 -23.52
CA PRO A 113 -12.91 2.47 -24.50
C PRO A 113 -13.90 1.38 -24.86
N VAL A 114 -15.17 1.59 -24.47
CA VAL A 114 -16.27 0.74 -24.86
C VAL A 114 -16.22 0.76 -26.39
N ALA A 115 -15.80 -0.37 -26.97
CA ALA A 115 -15.91 -0.56 -28.40
C ALA A 115 -17.39 -0.39 -28.75
N ALA A 116 -17.62 0.49 -29.72
CA ALA A 116 -18.90 1.03 -30.16
C ALA A 116 -20.01 0.00 -30.38
#